data_AF-A0A534JHD2-F1
#
_entry.id   AF-A0A534JHD2-F1
#
_cell.length_a   1.000
_cell.length_b   1.000
_cell.length_c   1.000
_cell.angle_alpha   90.00
_cell.angle_beta   90.00
_cell.angle_gamma   90.00
#
_symmetry.space_group_name_H-M   'P 1'
#
loop_
_entity.id
_entity.type
_entity.pdbx_description
1 polymer ?
#
loop_
_entity_poly.entity_id
_entity_poly.type
_entity_poly.pdbx_seq_one_letter_code
_entity_poly.pdbx_strand_id
1 'polypeptide(L)'
;MPRDPEREAFVQRVKAIDAVFKAGDVERTLGLLPALMAMGPEREILSKKKSHYLASLALRSLSRGDPASALRFLDLADIHVRDDHLTAFLRNERAEFREEAERARGAK
;
A
#
# COMPACT_ATOMS: atom_id res chain seq x y z
N MET A 1 10.65 1.64 25.65
CA MET A 1 10.24 2.34 24.43
C MET A 1 8.90 3.00 24.72
N PRO A 2 8.75 4.34 24.62
CA PRO A 2 7.43 4.95 24.69
C PRO A 2 6.58 4.36 23.56
N ARG A 3 5.35 3.92 23.88
CA ARG A 3 4.38 3.48 22.87
C ARG A 3 4.09 4.68 21.97
N ASP A 4 4.22 4.50 20.65
CA ASP A 4 3.85 5.48 19.65
C ASP A 4 2.36 5.26 19.30
N PRO A 5 1.43 6.03 19.88
CA PRO A 5 0.00 5.70 19.83
C PRO A 5 -0.56 5.82 18.41
N GLU A 6 -0.03 6.73 17.61
CA GLU A 6 -0.46 6.91 16.22
C GLU A 6 0.04 5.75 15.34
N ARG A 7 1.28 5.28 15.55
CA ARG A 7 1.78 4.07 14.89
C ARG A 7 0.95 2.84 15.28
N GLU A 8 0.53 2.73 16.54
CA GLU A 8 -0.36 1.65 16.99
C GLU A 8 -1.73 1.74 16.32
N ALA A 9 -2.33 2.93 16.28
CA ALA A 9 -3.58 3.18 15.57
C ALA A 9 -3.49 2.84 14.08
N PHE A 10 -2.39 3.21 13.43
CA PHE A 10 -2.12 2.85 12.03
C PHE A 10 -2.12 1.33 11.84
N VAL A 11 -1.39 0.60 12.70
CA VAL A 11 -1.31 -0.87 12.62
C VAL A 11 -2.68 -1.52 12.83
N GLN A 12 -3.49 -1.03 13.76
CA GLN A 12 -4.84 -1.57 13.98
C GLN A 12 -5.75 -1.33 12.78
N ARG A 13 -5.69 -0.15 12.16
CA ARG A 13 -6.44 0.14 10.94
C ARG A 13 -5.98 -0.72 9.77
N VAL A 14 -4.67 -0.93 9.60
CA VAL A 14 -4.12 -1.88 8.61
C VAL A 14 -4.70 -3.28 8.80
N LYS A 15 -4.74 -3.79 10.03
CA LYS A 15 -5.30 -5.14 10.31
C LYS A 15 -6.78 -5.23 9.93
N ALA A 16 -7.57 -4.21 10.25
CA ALA A 16 -8.98 -4.18 9.90
C ALA A 16 -9.20 -4.14 8.37
N ILE A 17 -8.42 -3.34 7.65
CA ILE A 17 -8.48 -3.25 6.18
C ILE A 17 -7.99 -4.56 5.55
N ASP A 18 -6.92 -5.16 6.07
CA ASP A 18 -6.35 -6.40 5.56
C ASP A 18 -7.34 -7.58 5.65
N ALA A 19 -8.20 -7.61 6.68
CA ALA A 19 -9.27 -8.59 6.78
C ALA A 19 -10.29 -8.45 5.63
N VAL A 20 -10.64 -7.21 5.24
CA VAL A 20 -11.54 -6.94 4.10
C VAL A 20 -10.89 -7.38 2.78
N PHE A 21 -9.62 -7.03 2.57
CA PHE A 21 -8.88 -7.45 1.37
C PHE A 21 -8.74 -8.97 1.25
N LYS A 22 -8.54 -9.65 2.39
CA LYS A 22 -8.49 -11.12 2.45
C LYS A 22 -9.82 -11.77 2.10
N ALA A 23 -10.95 -11.13 2.41
CA ALA A 23 -12.27 -11.58 2.00
C ALA A 23 -12.55 -11.37 0.49
N GLY A 24 -11.63 -10.74 -0.25
CA GLY A 24 -11.74 -10.51 -1.69
C GLY A 24 -12.44 -9.21 -2.08
N ASP A 25 -12.84 -8.39 -1.10
CA ASP A 25 -13.53 -7.12 -1.35
C ASP A 25 -12.52 -5.99 -1.59
N VAL A 26 -12.03 -5.93 -2.84
CA VAL A 26 -11.00 -4.96 -3.26
C VAL A 26 -11.55 -3.54 -3.30
N GLU A 27 -12.76 -3.32 -3.79
CA GLU A 27 -13.35 -1.98 -3.86
C GLU A 27 -13.55 -1.37 -2.47
N ARG A 28 -14.04 -2.16 -1.51
CA ARG A 28 -14.15 -1.69 -0.13
C ARG A 28 -12.79 -1.43 0.50
N THR A 29 -11.79 -2.26 0.19
CA THR A 29 -10.41 -2.03 0.63
C THR A 29 -9.92 -0.67 0.14
N LEU A 30 -10.08 -0.39 -1.16
CA LEU A 30 -9.68 0.88 -1.77
C LEU A 30 -10.41 2.07 -1.15
N GLY A 31 -11.69 1.95 -0.84
CA GLY A 31 -12.47 2.99 -0.16
C GLY A 31 -11.97 3.33 1.26
N LEU A 32 -11.31 2.39 1.95
CA LEU A 32 -10.81 2.59 3.32
C LEU A 32 -9.38 3.16 3.37
N LEU A 33 -8.61 3.01 2.28
CA LEU A 33 -7.21 3.43 2.24
C LEU A 33 -6.97 4.95 2.37
N PRO A 34 -7.79 5.86 1.79
CA PRO A 34 -7.56 7.30 1.93
C PRO A 34 -7.46 7.78 3.38
N ALA A 35 -8.34 7.28 4.25
CA ALA A 35 -8.34 7.61 5.67
C ALA A 35 -7.11 7.05 6.42
N LEU A 36 -6.60 5.88 6.01
CA LEU A 36 -5.34 5.34 6.53
C LEU A 36 -4.14 6.17 6.05
N MET A 37 -4.15 6.56 4.77
CA MET A 37 -3.06 7.31 4.13
C MET A 37 -2.92 8.73 4.69
N ALA A 38 -4.02 9.33 5.17
CA ALA A 38 -4.00 10.65 5.80
C ALA A 38 -3.30 10.69 7.18
N MET A 39 -2.99 9.55 7.80
CA MET A 39 -2.36 9.52 9.14
C MET A 39 -0.89 9.94 9.09
N GLY A 40 -0.48 10.90 9.93
CA GLY A 40 0.89 11.41 10.03
C GLY A 40 1.61 11.59 8.69
N PRO A 41 1.16 12.53 7.83
CA PRO A 41 1.73 12.75 6.49
C PRO A 41 3.23 13.11 6.52
N GLU A 42 3.65 13.85 7.54
CA GLU A 42 5.04 14.29 7.73
C GLU A 42 5.90 13.27 8.49
N ARG A 43 5.35 12.10 8.86
CA ARG A 43 6.05 11.12 9.68
C ARG A 43 6.74 10.07 8.82
N GLU A 44 8.06 10.13 8.75
CA GLU A 44 8.90 9.19 7.97
C GLU A 44 8.59 7.72 8.28
N ILE A 45 8.46 7.36 9.56
CA ILE A 45 8.14 5.99 9.99
C ILE A 45 6.78 5.51 9.46
N LEU A 46 5.80 6.40 9.32
CA LEU A 46 4.49 6.07 8.77
C LEU A 46 4.52 6.04 7.25
N SER A 47 5.27 6.94 6.58
CA SER A 47 5.48 6.86 5.12
C SER A 47 6.06 5.51 4.71
N LYS A 48 7.10 5.03 5.41
CA LYS A 48 7.67 3.69 5.16
C LYS A 48 6.64 2.56 5.33
N LYS A 49 5.80 2.64 6.37
CA LYS A 49 4.75 1.65 6.62
C LYS A 49 3.64 1.69 5.57
N LYS A 50 3.21 2.88 5.14
CA LYS A 50 2.23 3.06 4.06
C LYS A 50 2.76 2.46 2.76
N SER A 51 4.01 2.81 2.38
CA SER A 51 4.68 2.27 1.21
C SER A 51 4.68 0.74 1.21
N HIS A 52 5.18 0.15 2.29
CA HIS A 52 5.27 -1.30 2.40
C HIS A 52 3.89 -1.99 2.38
N TYR A 53 2.89 -1.40 3.04
CA TYR A 53 1.55 -1.98 3.05
C TYR A 53 0.89 -1.96 1.66
N LEU A 54 0.98 -0.84 0.94
CA LEU A 54 0.44 -0.72 -0.41
C LEU A 54 1.18 -1.63 -1.40
N ALA A 55 2.50 -1.72 -1.31
CA ALA A 55 3.30 -2.67 -2.10
C ALA A 55 2.88 -4.13 -1.81
N SER A 56 2.65 -4.48 -0.53
CA SER A 56 2.15 -5.81 -0.15
C SER A 56 0.74 -6.10 -0.70
N LEU A 57 -0.16 -5.12 -0.76
CA LEU A 57 -1.47 -5.29 -1.40
C LEU A 57 -1.33 -5.47 -2.92
N ALA A 58 -0.42 -4.73 -3.55
CA ALA A 58 -0.14 -4.86 -4.98
C ALA A 58 0.40 -6.26 -5.32
N LEU A 59 1.44 -6.72 -4.63
CA LEU A 59 2.01 -8.06 -4.81
C LEU A 59 0.96 -9.16 -4.65
N ARG A 60 0.10 -9.06 -3.63
CA ARG A 60 -0.97 -10.04 -3.39
C ARG A 60 -2.06 -9.99 -4.46
N SER A 61 -2.30 -8.83 -5.07
CA SER A 61 -3.24 -8.70 -6.19
C SER A 61 -2.64 -9.32 -7.46
N LEU A 62 -1.35 -9.10 -7.73
CA LEU A 62 -0.62 -9.77 -8.80
C LEU A 62 -0.65 -11.30 -8.66
N SER A 63 -0.41 -11.80 -7.44
CA SER A 63 -0.50 -13.22 -7.13
C SER A 63 -1.89 -13.81 -7.37
N ARG A 64 -2.95 -12.98 -7.37
CA ARG A 64 -4.34 -13.37 -7.67
C ARG A 64 -4.71 -13.19 -9.15
N GLY A 65 -3.77 -12.76 -10.00
CA GLY A 65 -4.04 -12.46 -11.41
C GLY A 65 -4.83 -11.17 -11.63
N ASP A 66 -4.79 -10.24 -10.66
CA ASP A 66 -5.46 -8.95 -10.72
C ASP A 66 -4.43 -7.79 -10.79
N PRO A 67 -3.82 -7.58 -11.97
CA PRO A 67 -2.87 -6.50 -12.17
C PRO A 67 -3.54 -5.11 -12.15
N ALA A 68 -4.84 -5.02 -12.42
CA ALA A 68 -5.56 -3.75 -12.40
C ALA A 68 -5.66 -3.19 -10.98
N SER A 69 -6.01 -4.04 -10.02
CA SER A 69 -6.03 -3.64 -8.61
C SER A 69 -4.63 -3.40 -8.06
N ALA A 70 -3.63 -4.16 -8.51
CA ALA A 70 -2.24 -3.92 -8.14
C ALA A 70 -1.78 -2.50 -8.50
N LEU A 71 -2.06 -2.05 -9.72
CA LEU A 71 -1.76 -0.68 -10.16
C LEU A 71 -2.48 0.37 -9.30
N ARG A 72 -3.76 0.16 -8.96
CA ARG A 72 -4.52 1.10 -8.12
C ARG A 72 -3.91 1.25 -6.71
N PHE A 73 -3.38 0.18 -6.13
CA PHE A 73 -2.67 0.27 -4.84
C PHE A 73 -1.34 1.03 -4.97
N LEU A 74 -0.62 0.85 -6.07
CA LEU A 74 0.63 1.57 -6.35
C LEU A 74 0.38 3.06 -6.64
N ASP A 75 -0.69 3.39 -7.37
CA ASP A 75 -1.10 4.78 -7.62
C ASP A 75 -1.45 5.50 -6.31
N LEU A 76 -2.12 4.82 -5.37
CA LEU A 76 -2.35 5.36 -4.03
C LEU A 76 -1.04 5.62 -3.28
N ALA A 77 -0.01 4.80 -3.50
CA ALA A 77 1.30 5.01 -2.87
C ALA A 77 1.97 6.26 -3.42
N ASP A 78 1.89 6.48 -4.73
CA ASP A 78 2.49 7.66 -5.38
C ASP A 78 1.79 8.97 -4.97
N ILE A 79 0.48 8.91 -4.69
CA ILE A 79 -0.29 10.08 -4.22
C ILE A 79 0.03 10.43 -2.76
N HIS A 80 0.19 9.42 -1.89
CA HIS A 80 0.16 9.63 -0.43
C HIS A 80 1.47 9.39 0.30
N VAL A 81 2.47 8.81 -0.35
CA VAL A 81 3.76 8.50 0.26
C VAL A 81 4.81 9.45 -0.26
N ARG A 82 5.40 10.22 0.65
CA ARG A 82 6.49 11.13 0.32
C ARG A 82 7.77 10.34 0.03
N ASP A 83 8.30 10.49 -1.17
CA ASP A 83 9.47 9.74 -1.63
C ASP A 83 10.74 10.08 -0.85
N ASP A 84 10.88 11.31 -0.36
CA ASP A 84 11.97 11.76 0.51
C ASP A 84 12.08 10.95 1.82
N HIS A 85 10.97 10.38 2.29
CA HIS A 85 10.91 9.51 3.47
C HIS A 85 11.30 8.05 3.19
N LEU A 86 11.41 7.66 1.92
CA LEU A 86 11.62 6.26 1.54
C LEU A 86 13.10 5.92 1.38
N THR A 87 13.43 4.68 1.75
CA THR A 87 14.71 4.09 1.38
C THR A 87 14.70 3.73 -0.10
N ALA A 88 15.87 3.62 -0.72
CA ALA A 88 15.99 3.15 -2.11
C ALA A 88 15.30 1.79 -2.30
N PHE A 89 15.42 0.89 -1.33
CA PHE A 89 14.73 -0.40 -1.32
C PHE A 89 13.21 -0.28 -1.52
N LEU A 90 12.54 0.58 -0.73
CA LEU A 90 11.07 0.72 -0.81
C LEU A 90 10.62 1.37 -2.12
N ARG A 91 11.44 2.26 -2.70
CA ARG A 91 11.15 2.85 -4.01
C ARG A 91 11.26 1.80 -5.11
N ASN A 92 12.34 1.02 -5.10
CA ASN A 92 12.59 -0.03 -6.08
C ASN A 92 11.54 -1.15 -6.00
N GLU A 93 11.15 -1.59 -4.80
CA GLU A 93 10.10 -2.59 -4.59
C GLU A 93 8.79 -2.18 -5.29
N ARG A 94 8.35 -0.92 -5.14
CA ARG A 94 7.15 -0.44 -5.83
C ARG A 94 7.32 -0.39 -7.34
N ALA A 95 8.49 0.04 -7.82
CA ALA A 95 8.77 0.13 -9.25
C ALA A 95 8.73 -1.25 -9.91
N GLU A 96 9.35 -2.26 -9.29
CA GLU A 96 9.34 -3.64 -9.76
C GLU A 96 7.92 -4.20 -9.84
N PHE A 97 7.09 -4.00 -8.81
CA PHE A 97 5.69 -4.43 -8.83
C PHE A 97 4.85 -3.66 -9.86
N ARG A 98 5.16 -2.38 -10.11
CA ARG A 98 4.48 -1.60 -11.17
C ARG A 98 4.79 -2.17 -12.54
N GLU A 99 6.06 -2.41 -12.85
CA GLU A 99 6.49 -3.01 -14.11
C GLU A 99 5.88 -4.41 -14.33
N GLU A 100 5.81 -5.22 -13.28
CA GLU A 100 5.14 -6.53 -13.34
C GLU A 100 3.63 -6.38 -13.62
N ALA A 101 2.95 -5.46 -12.92
CA ALA A 101 1.53 -5.22 -13.12
C ALA A 101 1.20 -4.70 -14.52
N GLU A 102 2.01 -3.78 -15.06
CA GLU A 102 1.84 -3.26 -16.41
C GLU A 102 2.03 -4.36 -17.47
N ARG A 103 3.07 -5.19 -17.32
CA ARG A 103 3.29 -6.35 -18.21
C ARG A 103 2.11 -7.32 -18.15
N ALA A 104 1.66 -7.69 -16.96
CA ALA A 104 0.54 -8.62 -16.79
C ALA A 104 -0.78 -8.05 -17.31
N ARG A 105 -0.98 -6.73 -17.26
CA ARG A 105 -2.16 -6.07 -17.81
C ARG A 105 -2.13 -5.99 -19.35
N GLY A 106 -0.96 -5.74 -19.94
CA GLY A 106 -0.78 -5.67 -21.39
C GLY A 106 -0.72 -7.03 -22.10
N ALA A 107 -0.54 -8.13 -21.35
CA ALA A 107 -0.53 -9.49 -21.88
C ALA A 107 -1.95 -10.13 -22.03
N LYS A 108 -3.01 -9.37 -21.72
CA LYS A 108 -4.42 -9.75 -21.91
C LYS A 108 -5.00 -9.04 -23.13
#